data_AF-A0A7S4DN08-F1
#
_entry.id   AF-A0A7S4DN08-F1
#
_cell.length_a   1.000
_cell.length_b   1.000
_cell.length_c   1.000
_cell.angle_alpha   90.00
_cell.angle_beta   90.00
_cell.angle_gamma   90.00
#
_symmetry.space_group_name_H-M   'P 1'
#
loop_
_entity.id
_entity.type
_entity.pdbx_description
1 polymer ?
#
loop_
_entity_poly.entity_id
_entity_poly.type
_entity_poly.pdbx_seq_one_letter_code
_entity_poly.pdbx_strand_id
1 'polypeptide(L)'
;MAYYVLVGGEAHQTQGVAPEKRELMHTSLTYVASAYAKLRKAGVPRNRIITIVQLKDYIRCHKEGAYPRTMYEKECALLLEEGGADYDFEDVNPLTVWNVVLGIKTKKTPKVVPKEKGLVKSLTLAIYSHGDSHPTKKIEKKKDPTPDVKTSNVNGGPPNKPHLEPLKHEWYFHMPYHSDKEASANTLAFVATEAAKNPLCYVYATQLRNMFASLFKNDPERPVVCLLNYCRSGGGIEFLRRPYARKMLDADSWPLYLMSSCQANHDALVGGLWDAFFNSLSKRIPNLSRQLPKFRHDFSSLFLSFLLFFFMWLCAFEGMFMRNITHGVFKNKKR
;
A
#
# COMPACT_ATOMS: atom_id res chain seq x y z
N MET A 1 3.59 -17.20 12.40
CA MET A 1 4.61 -16.93 11.36
C MET A 1 4.33 -15.59 10.68
N ALA A 2 5.33 -14.91 10.12
CA ALA A 2 5.11 -13.66 9.37
C ALA A 2 4.58 -13.95 7.96
N TYR A 3 3.60 -13.17 7.49
CA TYR A 3 3.05 -13.21 6.14
C TYR A 3 3.24 -11.87 5.43
N TYR A 4 3.44 -11.93 4.11
CA TYR A 4 3.69 -10.78 3.25
C TYR A 4 2.70 -10.79 2.08
N VAL A 5 1.99 -9.69 1.90
CA VAL A 5 1.10 -9.45 0.75
C VAL A 5 1.70 -8.28 -0.04
N LEU A 6 2.15 -8.55 -1.26
CA LEU A 6 2.75 -7.59 -2.18
C LEU A 6 1.76 -7.27 -3.30
N VAL A 7 1.36 -6.01 -3.44
CA VAL A 7 0.34 -5.57 -4.40
C VAL A 7 0.96 -4.59 -5.39
N GLY A 8 0.82 -4.90 -6.68
CA GLY A 8 1.12 -4.01 -7.80
C GLY A 8 -0.15 -3.66 -8.56
N GLY A 9 -0.47 -2.37 -8.67
CA GLY A 9 -1.76 -1.88 -9.15
C GLY A 9 -1.81 -1.36 -10.58
N GLU A 10 -0.73 -1.51 -11.37
CA GLU A 10 -0.73 -1.15 -12.80
C GLU A 10 -0.71 -2.41 -13.69
N ALA A 11 -1.36 -2.31 -14.86
CA ALA A 11 -1.26 -3.30 -15.93
C ALA A 11 -0.64 -2.68 -17.18
N HIS A 12 -0.15 -3.55 -18.07
CA HIS A 12 0.33 -3.10 -19.36
C HIS A 12 -0.79 -2.42 -20.15
N GLN A 13 -2.05 -2.82 -20.02
CA GLN A 13 -3.11 -2.23 -20.84
C GLN A 13 -3.64 -0.88 -20.32
N THR A 14 -3.43 -0.56 -19.05
CA THR A 14 -4.18 0.52 -18.36
C THR A 14 -3.40 1.80 -18.12
N GLN A 15 -2.14 1.89 -18.53
CA GLN A 15 -1.30 3.08 -18.32
C GLN A 15 -1.56 4.26 -19.27
N GLY A 16 -2.64 4.24 -20.07
CA GLY A 16 -3.14 5.40 -20.82
C GLY A 16 -2.26 5.94 -21.95
N VAL A 17 -1.04 5.44 -22.10
CA VAL A 17 -0.10 5.76 -23.19
C VAL A 17 0.42 4.48 -23.84
N ALA A 18 0.82 4.60 -25.11
CA ALA A 18 1.39 3.49 -25.86
C ALA A 18 2.65 2.94 -25.16
N PRO A 19 2.88 1.61 -25.15
CA PRO A 19 3.95 0.97 -24.39
C PRO A 19 5.34 1.59 -24.58
N GLU A 20 5.68 1.97 -25.81
CA GLU A 20 6.94 2.56 -26.21
C GLU A 20 7.17 3.99 -25.68
N LYS A 21 6.10 4.66 -25.22
CA LYS A 21 6.17 6.01 -24.65
C LYS A 21 6.15 6.01 -23.13
N ARG A 22 6.18 4.84 -22.50
CA ARG A 22 6.12 4.72 -21.04
C ARG A 22 7.48 4.92 -20.44
N GLU A 23 7.51 5.74 -19.40
CA GLU A 23 8.61 5.71 -18.46
C GLU A 23 8.53 4.40 -17.67
N LEU A 24 9.33 3.41 -18.06
CA LEU A 24 9.34 2.06 -17.48
C LEU A 24 9.58 2.05 -15.95
N MET A 25 10.11 3.15 -15.41
CA MET A 25 10.25 3.37 -13.97
C MET A 25 8.92 3.48 -13.21
N HIS A 26 7.78 3.64 -13.91
CA HIS A 26 6.45 3.75 -13.31
C HIS A 26 5.64 2.42 -13.30
N THR A 27 6.31 1.26 -13.27
CA THR A 27 5.61 -0.04 -13.20
C THR A 27 5.84 -0.69 -11.84
N SER A 28 4.78 -1.01 -11.09
CA SER A 28 4.89 -1.71 -9.80
C SER A 28 5.52 -3.10 -9.92
N LEU A 29 5.48 -3.72 -11.11
CA LEU A 29 5.94 -5.08 -11.32
C LEU A 29 7.40 -5.28 -10.86
N THR A 30 8.29 -4.39 -11.25
CA THR A 30 9.72 -4.47 -10.90
C THR A 30 9.95 -4.28 -9.40
N TYR A 31 9.20 -3.38 -8.77
CA TYR A 31 9.23 -3.18 -7.32
C TYR A 31 8.68 -4.39 -6.53
N VAL A 32 7.60 -5.01 -7.01
CA VAL A 32 7.06 -6.26 -6.45
C VAL A 32 8.06 -7.40 -6.58
N ALA A 33 8.67 -7.56 -7.75
CA ALA A 33 9.70 -8.58 -7.98
C ALA A 33 10.95 -8.35 -7.10
N SER A 34 11.41 -7.11 -6.98
CA SER A 34 12.52 -6.72 -6.10
C SER A 34 12.22 -7.01 -4.62
N ALA A 35 11.06 -6.61 -4.12
CA ALA A 35 10.62 -6.90 -2.75
C ALA A 35 10.52 -8.41 -2.50
N TYR A 36 9.94 -9.15 -3.45
CA TYR A 36 9.83 -10.59 -3.43
C TYR A 36 11.21 -11.26 -3.32
N ALA A 37 12.15 -10.90 -4.20
CA ALA A 37 13.50 -11.45 -4.20
C ALA A 37 14.25 -11.16 -2.89
N LYS A 38 14.08 -9.95 -2.33
CA LYS A 38 14.67 -9.57 -1.04
C LYS A 38 14.11 -10.42 0.11
N LEU A 39 12.80 -10.69 0.13
CA LEU A 39 12.16 -11.55 1.12
C LEU A 39 12.63 -13.01 0.99
N ARG A 40 12.71 -13.54 -0.23
CA ARG A 40 13.22 -14.89 -0.50
C ARG A 40 14.67 -15.04 -0.07
N LYS A 41 15.54 -14.08 -0.41
CA LYS A 41 16.94 -14.01 0.03
C LYS A 41 17.07 -13.95 1.56
N ALA A 42 16.11 -13.32 2.24
CA ALA A 42 16.04 -13.30 3.70
C ALA A 42 15.53 -14.62 4.33
N GLY A 43 15.20 -15.64 3.53
CA GLY A 43 14.72 -16.94 4.00
C GLY A 43 13.21 -17.00 4.25
N VAL A 44 12.42 -16.01 3.81
CA VAL A 44 10.96 -16.08 3.89
C VAL A 44 10.47 -17.09 2.84
N PRO A 45 9.75 -18.16 3.20
CA PRO A 45 9.32 -19.18 2.24
C PRO A 45 8.23 -18.65 1.30
N ARG A 46 8.20 -19.14 0.04
CA ARG A 46 7.21 -18.79 -1.02
C ARG A 46 5.77 -18.79 -0.53
N ASN A 47 5.39 -19.80 0.26
CA ASN A 47 4.02 -19.98 0.74
C ASN A 47 3.56 -18.91 1.74
N ARG A 48 4.47 -18.09 2.26
CA ARG A 48 4.18 -16.94 3.15
C ARG A 48 4.22 -15.59 2.43
N ILE A 49 4.49 -15.60 1.13
CA ILE A 49 4.47 -14.40 0.28
C ILE A 49 3.31 -14.58 -0.71
N ILE A 50 2.40 -13.61 -0.74
CA ILE A 50 1.28 -13.56 -1.67
C ILE A 50 1.49 -12.35 -2.57
N THR A 51 1.54 -12.56 -3.88
CA THR A 51 1.75 -11.47 -4.86
C THR A 51 0.49 -11.25 -5.71
N ILE A 52 0.00 -10.02 -5.74
CA ILE A 52 -1.13 -9.58 -6.57
C ILE A 52 -0.56 -8.58 -7.58
N VAL A 53 -0.17 -9.05 -8.77
CA VAL A 53 0.58 -8.23 -9.75
C VAL A 53 0.50 -8.81 -11.17
N GLN A 54 0.58 -7.93 -12.18
CA GLN A 54 0.39 -8.21 -13.60
C GLN A 54 1.60 -8.88 -14.30
N LEU A 55 2.20 -9.92 -13.71
CA LEU A 55 3.47 -10.48 -14.22
C LEU A 55 3.36 -11.00 -15.66
N LYS A 56 2.40 -11.89 -15.93
CA LYS A 56 2.23 -12.52 -17.24
C LYS A 56 1.65 -11.55 -18.26
N ASP A 57 0.83 -10.58 -17.84
CA ASP A 57 0.35 -9.51 -18.71
C ASP A 57 1.52 -8.71 -19.29
N TYR A 58 2.43 -8.21 -18.45
CA TYR A 58 3.62 -7.50 -18.92
C TYR A 58 4.50 -8.35 -19.84
N ILE A 59 4.71 -9.64 -19.55
CA ILE A 59 5.58 -10.49 -20.38
C ILE A 59 4.92 -10.81 -21.72
N ARG A 60 3.63 -11.15 -21.74
CA ARG A 60 2.93 -11.59 -22.97
C ARG A 60 2.63 -10.46 -23.94
N CYS A 61 2.50 -9.23 -23.46
CA CYS A 61 2.25 -8.08 -24.32
C CYS A 61 3.45 -7.68 -25.19
N HIS A 62 4.62 -8.28 -24.98
CA HIS A 62 5.84 -7.96 -25.71
C HIS A 62 6.38 -9.15 -26.51
N LYS A 63 6.91 -8.85 -27.72
CA LYS A 63 7.60 -9.83 -28.55
C LYS A 63 8.80 -10.42 -27.79
N GLU A 64 9.05 -11.70 -28.00
CA GLU A 64 10.20 -12.39 -27.40
C GLU A 64 11.51 -11.70 -27.81
N GLY A 65 12.45 -11.58 -26.86
CA GLY A 65 13.72 -10.88 -27.06
C GLY A 65 13.62 -9.35 -27.17
N ALA A 66 12.41 -8.77 -27.22
CA ALA A 66 12.25 -7.33 -27.33
C ALA A 66 12.38 -6.63 -25.96
N TYR A 67 12.91 -5.42 -25.96
CA TYR A 67 12.74 -4.51 -24.83
C TYR A 67 11.28 -3.98 -24.81
N PRO A 68 10.61 -3.88 -23.64
CA PRO A 68 11.10 -4.10 -22.27
C PRO A 68 10.95 -5.54 -21.72
N ARG A 69 10.52 -6.52 -22.52
CA ARG A 69 10.30 -7.91 -22.04
C ARG A 69 11.52 -8.52 -21.37
N THR A 70 12.68 -8.40 -22.00
CA THR A 70 13.95 -8.96 -21.48
C THR A 70 14.33 -8.36 -20.13
N MET A 71 13.98 -7.09 -19.88
CA MET A 71 14.14 -6.45 -18.57
C MET A 71 13.20 -7.08 -17.55
N TYR A 72 11.91 -7.23 -17.86
CA TYR A 72 10.96 -7.88 -16.95
C TYR A 72 11.31 -9.33 -16.67
N GLU A 73 11.72 -10.11 -17.67
CA GLU A 73 12.17 -11.49 -17.50
C GLU A 73 13.39 -11.57 -16.57
N LYS A 74 14.34 -10.64 -16.70
CA LYS A 74 15.51 -10.55 -15.81
C LYS A 74 15.14 -10.16 -14.39
N GLU A 75 14.35 -9.10 -14.22
CA GLU A 75 14.01 -8.56 -12.90
C GLU A 75 13.02 -9.44 -12.13
N CYS A 76 12.14 -10.14 -12.85
CA CYS A 76 11.15 -11.06 -12.29
C CYS A 76 11.61 -12.52 -12.30
N ALA A 77 12.87 -12.80 -12.64
CA ALA A 77 13.38 -14.17 -12.88
C ALA A 77 13.02 -15.14 -11.74
N LEU A 78 13.31 -14.76 -10.49
CA LEU A 78 13.01 -15.63 -9.34
C LEU A 78 11.51 -15.84 -9.12
N LEU A 79 10.69 -14.80 -9.33
CA LEU A 79 9.24 -14.93 -9.21
C LEU A 79 8.69 -15.86 -10.29
N LEU A 80 9.20 -15.76 -11.52
CA LEU A 80 8.85 -16.64 -12.64
C LEU A 80 9.27 -18.09 -12.38
N GLU A 81 10.50 -18.31 -11.91
CA GLU A 81 11.04 -19.63 -11.56
C GLU A 81 10.19 -20.31 -10.48
N GLU A 82 9.71 -19.56 -9.49
CA GLU A 82 8.86 -20.07 -8.41
C GLU A 82 7.34 -20.06 -8.74
N GLY A 83 6.99 -20.13 -10.02
CA GLY A 83 5.63 -20.33 -10.53
C GLY A 83 4.84 -19.08 -10.91
N GLY A 84 5.46 -17.90 -10.79
CA GLY A 84 4.88 -16.60 -11.14
C GLY A 84 4.05 -15.98 -10.00
N ALA A 85 3.28 -14.95 -10.36
CA ALA A 85 2.39 -14.26 -9.42
C ALA A 85 1.23 -15.16 -8.97
N ASP A 86 0.83 -15.03 -7.70
CA ASP A 86 -0.35 -15.74 -7.17
C ASP A 86 -1.66 -15.27 -7.80
N TYR A 87 -1.74 -13.98 -8.15
CA TYR A 87 -2.86 -13.35 -8.84
C TYR A 87 -2.33 -12.45 -9.95
N ASP A 88 -2.91 -12.59 -11.14
CA ASP A 88 -2.48 -11.98 -12.40
C ASP A 88 -3.71 -11.65 -13.27
N PHE A 89 -3.56 -10.87 -14.34
CA PHE A 89 -4.69 -10.46 -15.21
C PHE A 89 -5.90 -9.95 -14.39
N GLU A 90 -7.11 -10.41 -14.71
CA GLU A 90 -8.36 -10.00 -14.08
C GLU A 90 -8.40 -10.23 -12.56
N ASP A 91 -7.57 -11.14 -12.03
CA ASP A 91 -7.50 -11.40 -10.59
C ASP A 91 -6.78 -10.26 -9.82
N VAL A 92 -6.12 -9.33 -10.49
CA VAL A 92 -5.52 -8.13 -9.87
C VAL A 92 -6.59 -7.04 -9.81
N ASN A 93 -7.51 -7.19 -8.87
CA ASN A 93 -8.64 -6.30 -8.65
C ASN A 93 -8.82 -6.01 -7.14
N PRO A 94 -9.64 -5.00 -6.77
CA PRO A 94 -9.87 -4.65 -5.36
C PRO A 94 -10.40 -5.79 -4.47
N LEU A 95 -11.30 -6.62 -4.98
CA LEU A 95 -11.90 -7.72 -4.23
C LEU A 95 -10.87 -8.81 -3.90
N THR A 96 -9.91 -9.08 -4.78
CA THR A 96 -8.79 -9.99 -4.48
C THR A 96 -7.97 -9.49 -3.31
N VAL A 97 -7.62 -8.19 -3.26
CA VAL A 97 -6.88 -7.60 -2.13
C VAL A 97 -7.66 -7.80 -0.83
N TRP A 98 -8.96 -7.48 -0.85
CA TRP A 98 -9.86 -7.67 0.28
C TRP A 98 -9.87 -9.12 0.79
N ASN A 99 -10.10 -10.06 -0.12
CA ASN A 99 -10.19 -11.48 0.19
C ASN A 99 -8.86 -12.04 0.72
N VAL A 100 -7.74 -11.69 0.08
CA VAL A 100 -6.39 -12.13 0.48
C VAL A 100 -6.06 -11.64 1.88
N VAL A 101 -6.26 -10.35 2.15
CA VAL A 101 -5.92 -9.75 3.46
C VAL A 101 -6.78 -10.35 4.56
N LEU A 102 -8.09 -10.52 4.34
CA LEU A 102 -9.02 -11.02 5.35
C LEU A 102 -9.08 -12.56 5.48
N GLY A 103 -8.33 -13.29 4.66
CA GLY A 103 -8.33 -14.75 4.71
C GLY A 103 -9.59 -15.39 4.15
N ILE A 104 -10.27 -14.74 3.21
CA ILE A 104 -11.50 -15.22 2.59
C ILE A 104 -11.14 -16.02 1.34
N LYS A 105 -11.13 -17.35 1.46
CA LYS A 105 -10.90 -18.24 0.31
C LYS A 105 -12.13 -18.30 -0.59
N THR A 106 -11.91 -18.17 -1.89
CA THR A 106 -12.91 -18.44 -2.93
C THR A 106 -12.28 -19.26 -4.04
N LYS A 107 -13.07 -19.71 -5.02
CA LYS A 107 -12.53 -20.38 -6.22
C LYS A 107 -11.55 -19.47 -6.99
N LYS A 108 -11.82 -18.16 -7.04
CA LYS A 108 -10.96 -17.15 -7.69
C LYS A 108 -9.82 -16.66 -6.77
N THR A 109 -9.97 -16.82 -5.46
CA THR A 109 -9.01 -16.36 -4.46
C THR A 109 -8.56 -17.51 -3.54
N PRO A 110 -7.84 -18.53 -4.06
CA PRO A 110 -7.53 -19.73 -3.29
C PRO A 110 -6.40 -19.52 -2.25
N LYS A 111 -5.46 -18.61 -2.52
CA LYS A 111 -4.30 -18.34 -1.65
C LYS A 111 -4.46 -17.03 -0.89
N VAL A 112 -4.71 -17.13 0.41
CA VAL A 112 -5.00 -15.97 1.27
C VAL A 112 -4.16 -16.02 2.54
N VAL A 113 -4.11 -14.90 3.27
CA VAL A 113 -3.53 -14.88 4.61
C VAL A 113 -4.38 -15.77 5.53
N PRO A 114 -3.80 -16.72 6.29
CA PRO A 114 -4.58 -17.57 7.19
C PRO A 114 -5.37 -16.73 8.22
N LYS A 115 -6.62 -17.12 8.45
CA LYS A 115 -7.56 -16.38 9.32
C LYS A 115 -7.47 -16.83 10.78
N GLU A 116 -6.91 -18.01 11.02
CA GLU A 116 -6.81 -18.63 12.34
C GLU A 116 -5.96 -17.77 13.29
N LYS A 117 -6.55 -17.41 14.44
CA LYS A 117 -5.91 -16.58 15.46
C LYS A 117 -4.58 -17.19 15.90
N GLY A 118 -3.54 -16.36 15.99
CA GLY A 118 -2.22 -16.77 16.46
C GLY A 118 -1.37 -17.56 15.47
N LEU A 119 -1.93 -18.03 14.34
CA LEU A 119 -1.18 -18.70 13.28
C LEU A 119 -0.29 -17.69 12.52
N VAL A 120 -0.86 -16.54 12.19
CA VAL A 120 -0.14 -15.39 11.61
C VAL A 120 0.35 -14.50 12.74
N LYS A 121 1.67 -14.45 12.95
CA LYS A 121 2.31 -13.67 14.03
C LYS A 121 2.57 -12.22 13.65
N SER A 122 2.59 -11.91 12.36
CA SER A 122 2.62 -10.55 11.82
C SER A 122 2.20 -10.57 10.36
N LEU A 123 1.64 -9.45 9.90
CA LEU A 123 1.27 -9.24 8.50
C LEU A 123 1.98 -7.99 7.96
N THR A 124 2.63 -8.12 6.82
CA THR A 124 3.08 -6.97 6.03
C THR A 124 2.24 -6.86 4.77
N LEU A 125 1.55 -5.75 4.59
CA LEU A 125 0.83 -5.38 3.37
C LEU A 125 1.61 -4.27 2.66
N ALA A 126 2.18 -4.55 1.50
CA ALA A 126 2.91 -3.55 0.73
C ALA A 126 2.15 -3.27 -0.57
N ILE A 127 1.75 -2.02 -0.80
CA ILE A 127 1.03 -1.56 -1.99
C ILE A 127 1.90 -0.59 -2.79
N TYR A 128 2.06 -0.88 -4.08
CA TYR A 128 2.70 -0.01 -5.07
C TYR A 128 1.71 0.17 -6.22
N SER A 129 1.22 1.39 -6.43
CA SER A 129 0.27 1.69 -7.49
C SER A 129 0.28 3.19 -7.83
N HIS A 130 -0.55 3.60 -8.78
CA HIS A 130 -1.09 4.95 -8.82
C HIS A 130 -2.16 5.13 -7.74
N GLY A 131 -2.42 6.39 -7.41
CA GLY A 131 -3.48 6.73 -6.47
C GLY A 131 -3.94 8.16 -6.65
N ASP A 132 -5.11 8.44 -6.10
CA ASP A 132 -5.70 9.77 -6.14
C ASP A 132 -6.76 9.86 -5.02
N SER A 133 -7.57 10.90 -5.09
CA SER A 133 -8.73 11.12 -4.25
C SER A 133 -9.88 11.70 -5.08
N HIS A 134 -11.11 11.47 -4.66
CA HIS A 134 -12.26 12.21 -5.18
C HIS A 134 -13.12 12.75 -4.03
N PRO A 135 -13.98 13.76 -4.27
CA PRO A 135 -14.89 14.26 -3.25
C PRO A 135 -15.86 13.18 -2.74
N THR A 136 -16.26 13.21 -1.47
CA THR A 136 -17.22 12.25 -0.89
C THR A 136 -18.66 12.48 -1.34
N LYS A 137 -18.95 13.67 -1.89
CA LYS A 137 -20.24 14.01 -2.50
C LYS A 137 -20.01 14.49 -3.91
N LYS A 138 -20.91 14.14 -4.84
CA LYS A 138 -20.94 14.81 -6.15
C LYS A 138 -21.19 16.29 -5.89
N ILE A 139 -20.27 17.13 -6.35
CA ILE A 139 -20.53 18.56 -6.44
C ILE A 139 -21.56 18.69 -7.55
N GLU A 140 -22.82 18.92 -7.17
CA GLU A 140 -23.81 19.38 -8.12
C GLU A 140 -23.24 20.65 -8.73
N LYS A 141 -22.92 20.59 -10.03
CA LYS A 141 -22.57 21.79 -10.78
C LYS A 141 -23.81 22.67 -10.74
N LYS A 142 -23.91 23.56 -9.74
CA LYS A 142 -24.86 24.67 -9.81
C LYS A 142 -24.59 25.33 -11.15
N LYS A 143 -25.62 25.41 -11.99
CA LYS A 143 -25.63 26.17 -13.25
C LYS A 143 -25.62 27.68 -12.94
N ASP A 144 -24.76 28.12 -12.03
CA ASP A 144 -24.53 29.54 -11.81
C ASP A 144 -23.33 29.98 -12.63
N PRO A 145 -23.48 31.01 -13.46
CA PRO A 145 -22.41 31.54 -14.28
C PRO A 145 -21.41 32.25 -13.37
N THR A 146 -20.13 31.85 -13.49
CA THR A 146 -18.93 32.57 -13.06
C THR A 146 -18.81 33.01 -11.59
N PRO A 147 -17.83 32.47 -10.86
CA PRO A 147 -17.07 33.26 -9.90
C PRO A 147 -15.72 33.63 -10.51
N ASP A 148 -15.56 34.92 -10.81
CA ASP A 148 -14.27 35.60 -10.92
C ASP A 148 -13.47 35.36 -9.64
N VAL A 149 -12.68 34.29 -9.60
CA VAL A 149 -11.60 34.14 -8.63
C VAL A 149 -10.30 34.18 -9.42
N LYS A 150 -9.99 35.39 -9.92
CA LYS A 150 -8.60 35.80 -10.10
C LYS A 150 -7.99 35.91 -8.70
N THR A 151 -7.55 34.80 -8.13
CA THR A 151 -6.56 34.83 -7.05
C THR A 151 -5.28 35.39 -7.64
N SER A 152 -5.13 36.70 -7.51
CA SER A 152 -3.89 37.43 -7.73
C SER A 152 -2.84 36.95 -6.73
N ASN A 153 -2.08 35.92 -7.11
CA ASN A 153 -0.81 35.61 -6.46
C ASN A 153 0.20 36.70 -6.86
N VAL A 154 0.21 37.81 -6.12
CA VAL A 154 1.18 38.91 -6.27
C VAL A 154 2.58 38.52 -5.74
N ASN A 155 2.72 37.37 -5.08
CA ASN A 155 4.02 36.86 -4.66
C ASN A 155 4.24 35.51 -5.34
N GLY A 156 5.23 35.43 -6.24
CA GLY A 156 5.55 34.28 -7.11
C GLY A 156 6.01 32.99 -6.42
N GLY A 157 5.46 32.67 -5.25
CA GLY A 157 5.53 31.33 -4.67
C GLY A 157 4.60 30.37 -5.42
N PRO A 158 4.94 29.07 -5.48
CA PRO A 158 4.04 28.08 -6.05
C PRO A 158 2.68 28.16 -5.34
N PRO A 159 1.55 28.09 -6.06
CA PRO A 159 0.24 28.17 -5.45
C PRO A 159 0.14 27.09 -4.37
N ASN A 160 -0.18 27.51 -3.14
CA ASN A 160 -0.48 26.57 -2.06
C ASN A 160 -1.63 25.68 -2.55
N LYS A 161 -1.31 24.41 -2.90
CA LYS A 161 -2.34 23.44 -3.29
C LYS A 161 -3.37 23.38 -2.15
N PRO A 162 -4.67 23.51 -2.43
CA PRO A 162 -5.68 23.54 -1.39
C PRO A 162 -5.56 22.27 -0.54
N HIS A 163 -5.58 22.46 0.77
CA HIS A 163 -5.55 21.36 1.73
C HIS A 163 -6.76 20.45 1.49
N LEU A 164 -6.54 19.18 1.12
CA LEU A 164 -7.62 18.23 0.92
C LEU A 164 -8.17 17.82 2.29
N GLU A 165 -9.44 18.15 2.57
CA GLU A 165 -10.03 17.82 3.87
C GLU A 165 -10.36 16.32 3.99
N PRO A 166 -9.90 15.62 5.05
CA PRO A 166 -10.14 14.19 5.33
C PRO A 166 -11.59 13.71 5.28
N LEU A 167 -12.57 14.57 5.55
CA LEU A 167 -14.00 14.18 5.55
C LEU A 167 -14.71 14.49 4.24
N LYS A 168 -14.08 15.30 3.38
CA LYS A 168 -14.66 15.71 2.09
C LYS A 168 -14.08 14.93 0.92
N HIS A 169 -13.08 14.09 1.16
CA HIS A 169 -12.43 13.29 0.13
C HIS A 169 -12.34 11.83 0.55
N GLU A 170 -12.43 10.96 -0.44
CA GLU A 170 -12.09 9.55 -0.33
C GLU A 170 -10.82 9.32 -1.16
N TRP A 171 -9.82 8.70 -0.54
CA TRP A 171 -8.54 8.36 -1.18
C TRP A 171 -8.55 6.91 -1.63
N TYR A 172 -7.82 6.63 -2.70
CA TYR A 172 -7.74 5.27 -3.23
C TYR A 172 -6.42 5.03 -3.94
N PHE A 173 -6.10 3.74 -4.10
CA PHE A 173 -5.11 3.30 -5.07
C PHE A 173 -5.79 2.52 -6.20
N HIS A 174 -5.19 2.61 -7.38
CA HIS A 174 -5.71 1.99 -8.60
C HIS A 174 -5.38 0.50 -8.62
N MET A 175 -6.30 -0.27 -9.20
CA MET A 175 -6.12 -1.63 -9.64
C MET A 175 -6.50 -1.70 -11.12
N PRO A 176 -5.84 -2.57 -11.91
CA PRO A 176 -6.03 -2.61 -13.35
C PRO A 176 -7.37 -3.17 -13.79
N TYR A 177 -7.98 -4.07 -13.01
CA TYR A 177 -9.23 -4.73 -13.38
C TYR A 177 -10.36 -4.44 -12.39
N HIS A 178 -11.59 -4.46 -12.90
CA HIS A 178 -12.79 -4.32 -12.10
C HIS A 178 -12.99 -5.55 -11.20
N SER A 179 -13.44 -5.29 -9.99
CA SER A 179 -14.05 -6.34 -9.18
C SER A 179 -15.45 -6.68 -9.70
N ASP A 180 -15.90 -7.90 -9.42
CA ASP A 180 -17.28 -8.29 -9.65
C ASP A 180 -18.24 -7.40 -8.84
N LYS A 181 -19.22 -6.79 -9.52
CA LYS A 181 -20.08 -5.76 -8.93
C LYS A 181 -20.92 -6.30 -7.76
N GLU A 182 -21.47 -7.50 -7.90
CA GLU A 182 -22.34 -8.10 -6.89
C GLU A 182 -21.53 -8.53 -5.68
N ALA A 183 -20.39 -9.20 -5.90
CA ALA A 183 -19.48 -9.60 -4.84
C ALA A 183 -18.86 -8.40 -4.10
N SER A 184 -18.68 -7.27 -4.79
CA SER A 184 -18.14 -6.04 -4.20
C SER A 184 -19.14 -5.22 -3.40
N ALA A 185 -20.45 -5.48 -3.49
CA ALA A 185 -21.47 -4.67 -2.83
C ALA A 185 -21.19 -4.47 -1.33
N ASN A 186 -20.85 -5.56 -0.64
CA ASN A 186 -20.51 -5.52 0.79
C ASN A 186 -19.21 -4.76 1.08
N THR A 187 -18.22 -4.87 0.18
CA THR A 187 -16.93 -4.19 0.34
C THR A 187 -17.03 -2.69 0.08
N LEU A 188 -18.08 -2.23 -0.62
CA LEU A 188 -18.28 -0.83 -1.01
C LEU A 188 -19.41 -0.13 -0.24
N ALA A 189 -20.18 -0.85 0.60
CA ALA A 189 -21.37 -0.33 1.27
C ALA A 189 -21.15 0.96 2.09
N PHE A 190 -19.94 1.21 2.56
CA PHE A 190 -19.58 2.40 3.36
C PHE A 190 -18.53 3.29 2.70
N VAL A 191 -18.31 3.11 1.40
CA VAL A 191 -17.30 3.83 0.64
C VAL A 191 -18.00 4.90 -0.16
N ALA A 192 -17.53 6.15 -0.06
CA ALA A 192 -17.97 7.18 -0.98
C ALA A 192 -17.48 6.79 -2.38
N THR A 193 -18.38 6.43 -3.28
CA THR A 193 -18.06 5.97 -4.65
C THR A 193 -18.75 6.82 -5.70
N GLU A 194 -19.65 7.72 -5.28
CA GLU A 194 -20.54 8.47 -6.15
C GLU A 194 -19.76 9.36 -7.11
N ALA A 195 -18.67 9.99 -6.65
CA ALA A 195 -17.83 10.83 -7.48
C ALA A 195 -16.67 10.07 -8.17
N ALA A 196 -16.55 8.76 -7.95
CA ALA A 196 -15.50 7.96 -8.57
C ALA A 196 -15.81 7.66 -10.04
N LYS A 197 -14.79 7.76 -10.90
CA LYS A 197 -14.92 7.39 -12.32
C LYS A 197 -15.10 5.88 -12.50
N ASN A 198 -14.25 5.08 -11.83
CA ASN A 198 -14.21 3.63 -11.95
C ASN A 198 -14.14 2.96 -10.57
N PRO A 199 -15.22 3.03 -9.76
CA PRO A 199 -15.17 2.61 -8.35
C PRO A 199 -14.78 1.14 -8.15
N LEU A 200 -15.08 0.27 -9.12
CA LEU A 200 -14.75 -1.16 -9.05
C LEU A 200 -13.27 -1.47 -9.32
N CYS A 201 -12.48 -0.49 -9.79
CA CYS A 201 -11.02 -0.57 -9.97
C CYS A 201 -10.25 -0.01 -8.78
N TYR A 202 -10.92 0.53 -7.76
CA TYR A 202 -10.24 1.28 -6.70
C TYR A 202 -10.28 0.51 -5.39
N VAL A 203 -9.13 0.45 -4.70
CA VAL A 203 -9.10 0.07 -3.29
C VAL A 203 -9.04 1.35 -2.47
N TYR A 204 -10.09 1.58 -1.71
CA TYR A 204 -10.30 2.83 -1.00
C TYR A 204 -9.68 2.83 0.40
N ALA A 205 -9.35 4.00 0.91
CA ALA A 205 -8.85 4.18 2.26
C ALA A 205 -9.89 3.71 3.29
N THR A 206 -11.18 3.94 3.05
CA THR A 206 -12.26 3.37 3.87
C THR A 206 -12.26 1.84 3.86
N GLN A 207 -12.04 1.20 2.70
CA GLN A 207 -11.93 -0.25 2.63
C GLN A 207 -10.73 -0.77 3.41
N LEU A 208 -9.56 -0.14 3.31
CA LEU A 208 -8.38 -0.51 4.09
C LEU A 208 -8.65 -0.44 5.60
N ARG A 209 -9.34 0.61 6.08
CA ARG A 209 -9.74 0.71 7.49
C ARG A 209 -10.68 -0.41 7.91
N ASN A 210 -11.65 -0.77 7.07
CA ASN A 210 -12.57 -1.88 7.33
C ASN A 210 -11.83 -3.23 7.36
N MET A 211 -10.82 -3.40 6.49
CA MET A 211 -9.95 -4.57 6.53
C MET A 211 -9.20 -4.63 7.87
N PHE A 212 -8.57 -3.54 8.29
CA PHE A 212 -7.85 -3.48 9.58
C PHE A 212 -8.76 -3.75 10.77
N ALA A 213 -9.92 -3.10 10.84
CA ALA A 213 -10.89 -3.34 11.90
C ALA A 213 -11.30 -4.83 11.96
N SER A 214 -11.49 -5.47 10.81
CA SER A 214 -11.81 -6.90 10.74
C SER A 214 -10.63 -7.79 11.16
N LEU A 215 -9.39 -7.42 10.81
CA LEU A 215 -8.19 -8.14 11.23
C LEU A 215 -8.00 -8.08 12.74
N PHE A 216 -8.17 -6.90 13.36
CA PHE A 216 -7.96 -6.71 14.80
C PHE A 216 -9.14 -7.20 15.63
N LYS A 217 -10.36 -7.22 15.08
CA LYS A 217 -11.48 -7.92 15.72
C LYS A 217 -11.21 -9.42 15.85
N ASN A 218 -10.58 -10.04 14.85
CA ASN A 218 -10.29 -11.48 14.86
C ASN A 218 -9.00 -11.82 15.63
N ASP A 219 -7.97 -11.00 15.51
CA ASP A 219 -6.67 -11.19 16.18
C ASP A 219 -6.10 -9.84 16.64
N PRO A 220 -6.53 -9.34 17.83
CA PRO A 220 -6.20 -7.98 18.30
C PRO A 220 -4.70 -7.73 18.49
N GLU A 221 -3.92 -8.78 18.79
CA GLU A 221 -2.51 -8.66 19.13
C GLU A 221 -1.59 -8.77 17.91
N ARG A 222 -2.13 -9.15 16.74
CA ARG A 222 -1.33 -9.41 15.54
C ARG A 222 -0.81 -8.10 14.94
N PRO A 223 0.51 -7.84 14.94
CA PRO A 223 1.05 -6.64 14.34
C PRO A 223 0.84 -6.60 12.83
N VAL A 224 0.45 -5.44 12.32
CA VAL A 224 0.29 -5.17 10.89
C VAL A 224 1.18 -4.00 10.49
N VAL A 225 2.02 -4.21 9.47
CA VAL A 225 2.80 -3.15 8.82
C VAL A 225 2.21 -2.94 7.43
N CYS A 226 1.79 -1.72 7.11
CA CYS A 226 1.28 -1.36 5.80
C CYS A 226 2.15 -0.29 5.13
N LEU A 227 2.64 -0.58 3.93
CA LEU A 227 3.40 0.36 3.08
C LEU A 227 2.50 0.83 1.95
N LEU A 228 2.20 2.13 1.91
CA LEU A 228 1.32 2.76 0.94
C LEU A 228 2.18 3.59 -0.03
N ASN A 229 2.54 3.02 -1.18
CA ASN A 229 3.31 3.72 -2.20
C ASN A 229 2.46 4.04 -3.43
N TYR A 230 1.79 5.19 -3.37
CA TYR A 230 0.99 5.77 -4.44
C TYR A 230 0.74 7.25 -4.16
N CYS A 231 0.39 8.03 -5.18
CA CYS A 231 0.09 9.46 -5.02
C CYS A 231 -1.05 9.66 -4.02
N ARG A 232 -0.92 10.68 -3.17
CA ARG A 232 -1.86 11.01 -2.09
C ARG A 232 -2.08 9.91 -1.04
N SER A 233 -1.18 8.92 -0.94
CA SER A 233 -1.24 7.81 0.03
C SER A 233 -1.34 8.24 1.50
N GLY A 234 -0.86 9.44 1.85
CA GLY A 234 -0.98 10.00 3.19
C GLY A 234 -2.40 10.39 3.62
N GLY A 235 -3.36 10.54 2.68
CA GLY A 235 -4.71 11.02 3.01
C GLY A 235 -5.49 10.08 3.92
N GLY A 236 -5.42 8.77 3.67
CA GLY A 236 -6.02 7.77 4.54
C GLY A 236 -5.40 7.75 5.95
N ILE A 237 -4.10 8.04 6.07
CA ILE A 237 -3.39 8.15 7.34
C ILE A 237 -3.82 9.41 8.10
N GLU A 238 -3.98 10.53 7.40
CA GLU A 238 -4.40 11.80 8.00
C GLU A 238 -5.78 11.69 8.67
N PHE A 239 -6.71 10.96 8.04
CA PHE A 239 -7.99 10.63 8.67
C PHE A 239 -7.80 9.92 10.03
N LEU A 240 -6.92 8.91 10.08
CA LEU A 240 -6.60 8.14 11.30
C LEU A 240 -5.76 8.91 12.33
N ARG A 241 -5.27 10.10 12.02
CA ARG A 241 -4.63 10.99 13.00
C ARG A 241 -5.64 11.77 13.83
N ARG A 242 -6.89 11.86 13.37
CA ARG A 242 -7.94 12.64 14.06
C ARG A 242 -8.39 11.91 15.33
N PRO A 243 -8.41 12.56 16.51
CA PRO A 243 -8.80 11.90 17.76
C PRO A 243 -10.18 11.23 17.72
N TYR A 244 -11.17 11.87 17.09
CA TYR A 244 -12.51 11.30 16.95
C TYR A 244 -12.53 10.02 16.10
N ALA A 245 -11.81 10.01 14.97
CA ALA A 245 -11.72 8.82 14.11
C ALA A 245 -11.01 7.67 14.82
N ARG A 246 -9.91 7.96 15.54
CA ARG A 246 -9.19 6.97 16.35
C ARG A 246 -10.09 6.37 17.41
N LYS A 247 -10.80 7.20 18.16
CA LYS A 247 -11.74 6.76 19.20
C LYS A 247 -12.89 5.91 18.62
N MET A 248 -13.49 6.35 17.52
CA MET A 248 -14.62 5.63 16.89
C MET A 248 -14.21 4.24 16.37
N LEU A 249 -13.01 4.11 15.83
CA LEU A 249 -12.48 2.86 15.29
C LEU A 249 -11.73 2.02 16.32
N ASP A 250 -11.51 2.54 17.53
CA ASP A 250 -10.55 2.00 18.50
C ASP A 250 -9.14 1.82 17.90
N ALA A 251 -8.72 2.72 17.00
CA ALA A 251 -7.46 2.59 16.28
C ALA A 251 -6.22 2.75 17.19
N ASP A 252 -6.40 3.24 18.41
CA ASP A 252 -5.34 3.32 19.42
C ASP A 252 -4.94 1.94 19.97
N SER A 253 -5.84 0.94 19.93
CA SER A 253 -5.56 -0.43 20.38
C SER A 253 -4.92 -1.29 19.29
N TRP A 254 -4.96 -0.86 18.03
CA TRP A 254 -4.47 -1.61 16.89
C TRP A 254 -2.94 -1.60 16.85
N PRO A 255 -2.24 -2.75 16.83
CA PRO A 255 -0.80 -2.82 16.56
C PRO A 255 -0.53 -2.60 15.05
N LEU A 256 -0.95 -1.44 14.54
CA LEU A 256 -0.93 -1.04 13.14
C LEU A 256 0.13 0.04 12.89
N TYR A 257 1.01 -0.22 11.93
CA TYR A 257 2.02 0.73 11.45
C TYR A 257 1.76 1.05 9.99
N LEU A 258 1.41 2.31 9.71
CA LEU A 258 1.17 2.81 8.35
C LEU A 258 2.33 3.71 7.92
N MET A 259 2.90 3.44 6.75
CA MET A 259 3.89 4.30 6.11
C MET A 259 3.38 4.71 4.73
N SER A 260 3.35 6.00 4.43
CA SER A 260 3.01 6.53 3.11
C SER A 260 4.23 7.13 2.42
N SER A 261 4.27 7.03 1.09
CA SER A 261 5.33 7.67 0.30
C SER A 261 5.16 9.18 0.15
N CYS A 262 3.94 9.70 0.37
CA CYS A 262 3.66 11.13 0.31
C CYS A 262 2.54 11.55 1.26
N GLN A 263 2.28 12.87 1.33
CA GLN A 263 1.16 13.47 2.06
C GLN A 263 -0.14 13.44 1.24
N ALA A 264 -1.28 13.80 1.86
CA ALA A 264 -2.61 13.72 1.27
C ALA A 264 -2.81 14.54 -0.01
N ASN A 265 -2.08 15.65 -0.15
CA ASN A 265 -2.16 16.62 -1.24
C ASN A 265 -0.93 16.60 -2.17
N HIS A 266 -0.05 15.61 -2.01
CA HIS A 266 1.19 15.49 -2.76
C HIS A 266 1.20 14.21 -3.60
N ASP A 267 1.86 14.32 -4.74
CA ASP A 267 2.14 13.18 -5.60
C ASP A 267 3.39 12.45 -5.07
N ALA A 268 3.44 11.13 -5.23
CA ALA A 268 4.56 10.34 -4.76
C ALA A 268 5.71 10.43 -5.77
N LEU A 269 6.94 10.63 -5.27
CA LEU A 269 8.14 10.38 -6.07
C LEU A 269 8.39 8.86 -6.14
N VAL A 270 8.73 8.40 -7.33
CA VAL A 270 8.90 6.98 -7.66
C VAL A 270 10.02 6.32 -6.82
N GLY A 271 9.78 5.10 -6.35
CA GLY A 271 10.82 4.11 -6.00
C GLY A 271 11.46 4.11 -4.61
N GLY A 272 11.39 5.19 -3.82
CA GLY A 272 12.20 5.27 -2.58
C GLY A 272 11.76 4.37 -1.41
N LEU A 273 10.46 4.35 -1.10
CA LEU A 273 9.95 3.78 0.16
C LEU A 273 10.15 2.26 0.25
N TRP A 274 9.77 1.54 -0.80
CA TRP A 274 9.81 0.08 -0.83
C TRP A 274 11.24 -0.44 -0.77
N ASP A 275 12.12 0.09 -1.61
CA ASP A 275 13.50 -0.37 -1.67
C ASP A 275 14.22 -0.14 -0.35
N ALA A 276 14.08 1.05 0.25
CA ALA A 276 14.66 1.35 1.56
C ALA A 276 14.15 0.39 2.65
N PHE A 277 12.84 0.13 2.67
CA PHE A 277 12.23 -0.77 3.64
C PHE A 277 12.70 -2.21 3.47
N PHE A 278 12.57 -2.80 2.28
CA PHE A 278 12.91 -4.20 2.03
C PHE A 278 14.43 -4.46 2.06
N ASN A 279 15.26 -3.48 1.70
CA ASN A 279 16.71 -3.57 1.92
C ASN A 279 17.05 -3.62 3.41
N SER A 280 16.41 -2.77 4.21
CA SER A 280 16.60 -2.77 5.67
C SER A 280 16.09 -4.06 6.31
N LEU A 281 14.94 -4.56 5.86
CA LEU A 281 14.33 -5.78 6.38
C LEU A 281 15.17 -7.02 6.03
N SER A 282 15.60 -7.16 4.77
CA SER A 282 16.38 -8.33 4.31
C SER A 282 17.73 -8.47 5.01
N LYS A 283 18.37 -7.36 5.40
CA LYS A 283 19.59 -7.37 6.22
C LYS A 283 19.35 -7.86 7.65
N ARG A 284 18.13 -7.74 8.17
CA ARG A 284 17.81 -8.04 9.59
C ARG A 284 17.24 -9.43 9.81
N ILE A 285 16.41 -9.94 8.89
CA ILE A 285 15.78 -11.25 9.05
C ILE A 285 16.80 -12.37 9.34
N PRO A 286 17.95 -12.48 8.63
CA PRO A 286 18.95 -13.50 8.93
C PRO A 286 19.50 -13.40 10.35
N ASN A 287 19.76 -12.19 10.85
CA ASN A 287 20.30 -11.99 12.19
C ASN A 287 19.30 -12.39 13.29
N LEU A 288 18.01 -12.17 13.05
CA LEU A 288 16.95 -12.58 13.98
C LEU A 288 16.86 -14.10 14.07
N SER A 289 16.92 -14.79 12.93
CA SER A 289 16.86 -16.25 12.89
C SER A 289 18.00 -16.92 13.68
N ARG A 290 19.19 -16.29 13.73
CA ARG A 290 20.35 -16.78 14.49
C ARG A 290 20.27 -16.51 15.99
N GLN A 291 19.58 -15.45 16.41
CA GLN A 291 19.46 -15.08 17.83
C GLN A 291 18.29 -15.79 18.55
N LEU A 292 17.31 -16.30 17.79
CA LEU A 292 16.10 -16.95 18.31
C LEU A 292 16.25 -18.31 19.02
N PRO A 293 17.35 -19.10 18.93
CA PRO A 293 17.45 -20.34 19.71
C PRO A 293 17.41 -20.12 21.23
N LYS A 294 17.72 -18.90 21.72
CA LYS A 294 17.90 -18.63 23.16
C LYS A 294 16.70 -17.98 23.87
N PHE A 295 15.67 -17.54 23.17
CA PHE A 295 14.54 -16.84 23.78
C PHE A 295 13.21 -17.33 23.19
N ARG A 296 12.69 -18.43 23.72
CA ARG A 296 11.46 -19.05 23.23
C ARG A 296 10.15 -18.50 23.83
N HIS A 297 10.17 -17.57 24.79
CA HIS A 297 8.95 -17.27 25.55
C HIS A 297 8.38 -15.83 25.57
N ASP A 298 9.10 -14.77 25.18
CA ASP A 298 8.51 -13.40 25.25
C ASP A 298 9.06 -12.43 24.20
N PHE A 299 8.63 -12.54 22.94
CA PHE A 299 9.24 -11.76 21.83
C PHE A 299 8.29 -10.83 21.04
N SER A 300 6.99 -10.80 21.32
CA SER A 300 6.04 -10.00 20.53
C SER A 300 6.13 -8.49 20.80
N SER A 301 6.45 -8.04 22.03
CA SER A 301 6.45 -6.61 22.39
C SER A 301 7.81 -5.90 22.19
N LEU A 302 8.93 -6.61 22.39
CA LEU A 302 10.28 -6.03 22.28
C LEU A 302 10.72 -5.86 20.82
N PHE A 303 10.30 -6.76 19.94
CA PHE A 303 10.70 -6.78 18.54
C PHE A 303 10.19 -5.55 17.76
N LEU A 304 8.96 -5.14 18.04
CA LEU A 304 8.31 -3.98 17.42
C LEU A 304 8.91 -2.67 17.94
N SER A 305 9.16 -2.60 19.25
CA SER A 305 9.78 -1.45 19.92
C SER A 305 11.21 -1.18 19.43
N PHE A 306 12.00 -2.24 19.19
CA PHE A 306 13.38 -2.11 18.69
C PHE A 306 13.43 -1.75 17.19
N LEU A 307 12.52 -2.30 16.38
CA LEU A 307 12.40 -1.91 14.97
C LEU A 307 11.98 -0.44 14.84
N LEU A 308 11.04 0.03 15.69
CA LEU A 308 10.56 1.41 15.77
C LEU A 308 11.66 2.40 16.17
N PHE A 309 12.39 2.11 17.26
CA PHE A 309 13.44 3.01 17.74
C PHE A 309 14.54 3.17 16.69
N PHE A 310 14.90 2.08 16.01
CA PHE A 310 15.94 2.13 14.99
C PHE A 310 15.47 2.76 13.68
N PHE A 311 14.22 2.56 13.23
CA PHE A 311 13.69 3.24 12.04
C PHE A 311 13.55 4.75 12.28
N MET A 312 13.07 5.16 13.46
CA MET A 312 13.05 6.58 13.82
C MET A 312 14.47 7.17 13.87
N TRP A 313 15.45 6.40 14.35
CA TRP A 313 16.86 6.81 14.36
C TRP A 313 17.45 6.92 12.94
N LEU A 314 17.18 5.96 12.04
CA LEU A 314 17.68 5.99 10.66
C LEU A 314 17.05 7.11 9.83
N CYS A 315 15.73 7.33 9.98
CA CYS A 315 15.05 8.46 9.34
C CYS A 315 15.55 9.80 9.87
N ALA A 316 15.95 9.88 11.14
CA ALA A 316 16.57 11.08 11.71
C ALA A 316 18.01 11.31 11.23
N PHE A 317 18.77 10.24 10.97
CA PHE A 317 20.19 10.34 10.58
C PHE A 317 20.38 10.56 9.07
N GLU A 318 19.58 9.93 8.21
CA GLU A 318 19.59 10.19 6.76
C GLU A 318 18.70 11.41 6.38
N GLY A 319 17.78 11.82 7.25
CA GLY A 319 16.97 13.03 7.09
C GLY A 319 17.75 14.34 7.08
N MET A 320 19.05 14.33 7.38
CA MET A 320 19.93 15.50 7.20
C MET A 320 20.21 15.83 5.73
N PHE A 321 19.97 14.89 4.81
CA PHE A 321 20.08 15.11 3.36
C PHE A 321 18.72 15.40 2.68
N MET A 322 17.61 15.22 3.40
CA MET A 322 16.22 15.46 2.93
C MET A 322 15.52 16.48 3.84
N ARG A 323 16.14 17.65 4.06
CA ARG A 323 15.53 18.80 4.74
C ARG A 323 14.41 19.38 3.86
N ASN A 324 13.24 18.75 3.87
CA ASN A 324 11.92 19.37 3.65
C ASN A 324 10.74 18.43 3.97
N ILE A 325 10.91 17.44 4.85
CA ILE A 325 9.78 16.69 5.44
C ILE A 325 9.64 17.14 6.89
N THR A 326 8.64 17.98 7.15
CA THR A 326 8.38 18.61 8.45
C THR A 326 7.96 17.58 9.51
N HIS A 327 8.62 17.66 10.67
CA HIS A 327 8.41 16.84 11.86
C HIS A 327 7.07 17.14 12.56
N GLY A 328 6.41 16.07 13.02
CA GLY A 328 5.44 16.10 14.12
C GLY A 328 5.79 15.03 15.14
N VAL A 329 6.73 15.33 16.04
CA VAL A 329 7.04 14.49 17.22
C VAL A 329 6.81 15.37 18.45
N PHE A 330 5.72 15.13 19.19
CA PHE A 330 5.48 15.79 20.47
C PHE A 330 6.05 14.96 21.61
N LYS A 331 6.99 15.57 22.35
CA LYS A 331 7.40 15.15 23.69
C LYS A 331 6.29 15.52 24.68
N ASN A 332 5.90 14.55 25.51
CA ASN A 332 5.15 14.78 26.74
C ASN A 332 5.99 15.64 27.70
N LYS A 333 5.42 16.73 28.21
CA LYS A 333 5.85 17.35 29.46
C LYS A 333 4.67 17.30 30.43
N LYS A 334 4.87 16.61 31.55
CA LYS A 334 4.02 16.66 32.74
C LYS A 334 4.46 17.84 33.62
N ARG A 335 3.46 18.37 34.31
CA ARG A 335 3.43 19.39 35.38
C ARG A 335 3.59 20.82 34.94
#